data_AF-A0A7Z0TQG0-F1
#
_entry.id   AF-A0A7Z0TQG0-F1
#
_cell.length_a   1.000
_cell.length_b   1.000
_cell.length_c   1.000
_cell.angle_alpha   90.00
_cell.angle_beta   90.00
_cell.angle_gamma   90.00
#
_symmetry.space_group_name_H-M   'P 1'
#
loop_
_entity.id
_entity.type
_entity.pdbx_description
1 polymer ?
#
loop_
_entity_poly.entity_id
_entity_poly.type
_entity_poly.pdbx_seq_one_letter_code
_entity_poly.pdbx_strand_id
1 'polypeptide(L)'
;MAHLDFPASPIVGQTYSVVGSPIYTWDGEKWTASGGAAPLVREMLTAARTYFVNASTGSNSNDGLTSATAFLTLKKAYDTVVQKLDTAGQAITIQGAGAFTAGISMASPWVGGGSILIDLGGGSINAASGNALACSCALPAIVTIQNGTVGTGAGGLAAISNGGVGNIIIGAGTTFASVGGGNHIHMYAFGQGAKITAGTNYSISGNAAQHLLGSEGGAVIARNITVTILANLAITTYAYAERQGFISAPTCTFALGAFTVTGTRYLATALALIYTFGGGANYFPGTIAGSAPTSGAQYI
;
A
#
# COMPACT_ATOMS: atom_id res chain seq x y z
N MET A 1 -10.72 11.56 35.42
CA MET A 1 -11.95 12.10 34.80
C MET A 1 -12.16 13.47 35.39
N ALA A 2 -12.26 14.53 34.57
CA ALA A 2 -12.67 15.83 35.09
C ALA A 2 -14.05 15.67 35.73
N HIS A 3 -14.21 16.09 36.98
CA HIS A 3 -15.50 16.09 37.66
C HIS A 3 -16.36 17.13 36.93
N LEU A 4 -17.39 16.70 36.21
CA LEU A 4 -18.34 17.61 35.57
C LEU A 4 -19.25 18.15 36.67
N ASP A 5 -19.04 19.40 37.06
CA ASP A 5 -19.85 20.07 38.08
C ASP A 5 -21.22 20.45 37.51
N PHE A 6 -22.13 19.49 37.53
CA PHE A 6 -23.52 19.72 37.15
C PHE A 6 -24.21 20.66 38.15
N PRO A 7 -25.13 21.51 37.69
CA PRO A 7 -26.00 22.30 38.56
C PRO A 7 -26.71 21.41 39.59
N ALA A 8 -26.69 21.80 40.87
CA ALA A 8 -27.26 21.01 41.98
C ALA A 8 -28.79 20.98 42.00
N SER A 9 -29.46 21.96 41.38
CA SER A 9 -30.93 22.08 41.34
C SER A 9 -31.44 22.37 39.92
N PRO A 10 -31.40 21.38 39.01
CA PRO A 10 -31.84 21.58 37.64
C PRO A 10 -33.36 21.54 37.47
N ILE A 11 -33.85 22.25 36.46
CA ILE A 11 -35.25 22.18 36.00
C ILE A 11 -35.39 21.25 34.79
N VAL A 12 -36.54 20.59 34.64
CA VAL A 12 -36.81 19.70 33.49
C VAL A 12 -36.60 20.47 32.19
N GLY A 13 -35.77 19.92 31.29
CA GLY A 13 -35.40 20.54 30.02
C GLY A 13 -34.20 21.50 30.11
N GLN A 14 -33.61 21.72 31.28
CA GLN A 14 -32.38 22.50 31.39
C GLN A 14 -31.24 21.81 30.64
N THR A 15 -30.49 22.59 29.87
CA THR A 15 -29.29 22.13 29.16
C THR A 15 -28.01 22.62 29.84
N TYR A 16 -26.98 21.77 29.88
CA TYR A 16 -25.66 22.07 30.39
C TYR A 16 -24.60 21.60 29.38
N SER A 17 -23.76 22.52 28.92
CA SER A 17 -22.71 22.22 27.93
C SER A 17 -21.35 22.65 28.47
N VAL A 18 -20.38 21.74 28.42
CA VAL A 18 -18.96 22.05 28.65
C VAL A 18 -18.25 22.01 27.30
N VAL A 19 -17.33 22.95 27.06
CA VAL A 19 -16.53 22.98 25.83
C VAL A 19 -15.85 21.61 25.64
N GLY A 20 -16.12 20.95 24.52
CA GLY A 20 -15.56 19.61 24.20
C GLY A 20 -16.32 18.42 24.80
N SER A 21 -17.51 18.62 25.37
CA SER A 21 -18.37 17.56 25.92
C SER A 21 -19.76 17.52 25.26
N PRO A 22 -20.53 16.42 25.40
CA PRO A 22 -21.94 16.37 25.03
C PRO A 22 -22.76 17.52 25.67
N ILE A 23 -23.89 17.88 25.05
CA ILE A 23 -24.90 18.70 25.73
C ILE A 23 -25.65 17.78 26.69
N TYR A 24 -25.68 18.09 27.96
CA TYR A 24 -26.48 17.35 28.93
C TYR A 24 -27.84 18.01 29.10
N THR A 25 -28.92 17.24 29.13
CA THR A 25 -30.28 17.72 29.33
C THR A 25 -30.88 17.03 30.55
N TRP A 26 -31.44 17.81 31.49
CA TRP A 26 -32.11 17.26 32.67
C TRP A 26 -33.50 16.74 32.32
N ASP A 27 -33.75 15.45 32.55
CA ASP A 27 -35.03 14.80 32.24
C ASP A 27 -36.05 14.83 33.40
N GLY A 28 -35.63 15.31 34.57
CA GLY A 28 -36.44 15.29 35.80
C GLY A 28 -35.87 14.40 36.89
N GLU A 29 -35.02 13.44 36.53
CA GLU A 29 -34.39 12.51 37.47
C GLU A 29 -32.86 12.50 37.34
N LYS A 30 -32.34 12.72 36.12
CA LYS A 30 -30.92 12.68 35.81
C LYS A 30 -30.56 13.59 34.64
N TRP A 31 -29.27 13.90 34.53
CA TRP A 31 -28.70 14.50 33.34
C TRP A 31 -28.50 13.43 32.26
N THR A 32 -29.10 13.63 31.09
CA THR A 32 -28.95 12.76 29.91
C THR A 32 -28.09 13.45 28.86
N ALA A 33 -27.08 12.77 28.32
CA ALA A 33 -26.27 13.34 27.26
C ALA A 33 -27.04 13.29 25.92
N SER A 34 -27.23 14.45 25.28
CA SER A 34 -27.68 14.62 23.91
C SER A 34 -26.59 15.32 23.09
N GLY A 35 -26.33 14.85 21.87
CA GLY A 35 -25.27 15.44 21.04
C GLY A 35 -23.83 15.15 21.49
N GLY A 36 -23.62 14.20 22.39
CA GLY A 36 -22.32 13.53 22.47
C GLY A 36 -22.09 12.80 21.16
N ALA A 37 -20.88 12.85 20.60
CA ALA A 37 -20.54 11.96 19.50
C ALA A 37 -20.98 10.56 19.94
N ALA A 38 -21.90 9.93 19.20
CA ALA A 38 -22.21 8.52 19.41
C ALA A 38 -20.85 7.82 19.55
N PRO A 39 -20.67 6.87 20.49
CA PRO A 39 -19.45 6.06 20.47
C PRO A 39 -19.24 5.65 19.03
N LEU A 40 -18.01 5.79 18.51
CA LEU A 40 -17.70 5.39 17.13
C LEU A 40 -17.93 3.87 17.05
N VAL A 41 -19.19 3.47 16.87
CA VAL A 41 -19.60 2.09 16.73
C VAL A 41 -19.17 1.71 15.33
N ARG A 42 -18.08 0.96 15.27
CA ARG A 42 -17.67 0.30 14.05
C ARG A 42 -18.65 -0.82 13.77
N GLU A 43 -19.08 -0.94 12.52
CA GLU A 43 -19.81 -2.12 12.08
C GLU A 43 -18.87 -3.32 12.16
N MET A 44 -19.25 -4.33 12.94
CA MET A 44 -18.52 -5.60 12.99
C MET A 44 -18.99 -6.50 11.84
N LEU A 45 -18.08 -6.92 10.96
CA LEU A 45 -18.43 -7.77 9.83
C LEU A 45 -18.68 -9.21 10.26
N THR A 46 -19.72 -9.82 9.69
CA THR A 46 -20.02 -11.25 9.83
C THR A 46 -19.72 -12.07 8.58
N ALA A 47 -19.37 -11.38 7.48
CA ALA A 47 -18.99 -11.97 6.19
C ALA A 47 -18.02 -11.05 5.44
N ALA A 48 -17.33 -11.60 4.44
CA ALA A 48 -16.46 -10.85 3.54
C ALA A 48 -17.24 -9.71 2.84
N ARG A 49 -16.55 -8.61 2.56
CA ARG A 49 -17.16 -7.42 1.95
C ARG A 49 -16.39 -6.94 0.73
N THR A 50 -17.14 -6.57 -0.31
CA THR A 50 -16.59 -5.91 -1.50
C THR A 50 -17.02 -4.45 -1.50
N TYR A 51 -16.06 -3.55 -1.74
CA TYR A 51 -16.30 -2.16 -2.09
C TYR A 51 -15.93 -1.93 -3.55
N PHE A 52 -16.86 -1.37 -4.31
CA PHE A 52 -16.67 -1.01 -5.72
C PHE A 52 -16.13 0.41 -5.84
N VAL A 53 -15.18 0.59 -6.76
CA VAL A 53 -14.57 1.87 -7.07
C VAL A 53 -14.51 2.04 -8.59
N ASN A 54 -15.00 3.16 -9.09
CA ASN A 54 -14.95 3.48 -10.52
C ASN A 54 -14.37 4.89 -10.72
N ALA A 55 -13.24 4.97 -11.41
CA ALA A 55 -12.51 6.23 -11.63
C ALA A 55 -13.26 7.26 -12.47
N SER A 56 -14.24 6.84 -13.28
CA SER A 56 -14.93 7.69 -14.26
C SER A 56 -16.36 8.04 -13.84
N THR A 57 -17.08 7.10 -13.23
CA THR A 57 -18.51 7.26 -12.91
C THR A 57 -18.82 7.20 -11.41
N GLY A 58 -17.82 6.89 -10.57
CA GLY A 58 -18.00 6.79 -9.13
C GLY A 58 -18.15 8.15 -8.43
N SER A 59 -18.58 8.12 -7.17
CA SER A 59 -18.64 9.31 -6.31
C SER A 59 -18.20 8.96 -4.89
N ASN A 60 -17.39 9.82 -4.27
CA ASN A 60 -16.96 9.62 -2.87
C ASN A 60 -18.07 9.90 -1.84
N SER A 61 -19.24 10.35 -2.30
CA SER A 61 -20.46 10.43 -1.50
C SER A 61 -21.28 9.14 -1.52
N ASN A 62 -20.96 8.19 -2.41
CA ASN A 62 -21.63 6.89 -2.44
C ASN A 62 -21.17 6.00 -1.27
N ASP A 63 -21.81 4.83 -1.12
CA ASP A 63 -21.46 3.83 -0.10
C ASP A 63 -20.43 2.78 -0.58
N GLY A 64 -20.22 2.66 -1.89
CA GLY A 64 -19.32 1.69 -2.50
C GLY A 64 -19.82 0.26 -2.45
N LEU A 65 -21.05 -0.04 -2.02
CA LEU A 65 -21.50 -1.42 -1.80
C LEU A 65 -21.98 -2.13 -3.06
N THR A 66 -22.20 -1.38 -4.15
CA THR A 66 -22.56 -1.92 -5.47
C THR A 66 -21.78 -1.19 -6.56
N SER A 67 -21.73 -1.76 -7.77
CA SER A 67 -21.12 -1.09 -8.93
C SER A 67 -21.86 0.19 -9.34
N ALA A 68 -23.18 0.26 -9.13
CA ALA A 68 -23.99 1.44 -9.40
C ALA A 68 -23.74 2.59 -8.39
N THR A 69 -23.36 2.23 -7.16
CA THR A 69 -23.01 3.16 -6.08
C THR A 69 -21.52 3.09 -5.72
N ALA A 70 -20.66 2.95 -6.74
CA ALA A 70 -19.21 2.84 -6.53
C ALA A 70 -18.59 4.14 -5.98
N PHE A 71 -17.54 4.03 -5.18
CA PHE A 71 -16.68 5.16 -4.82
C PHE A 71 -15.93 5.70 -6.04
N LEU A 72 -15.49 6.96 -5.99
CA LEU A 72 -14.65 7.53 -7.05
C LEU A 72 -13.17 7.13 -6.90
N THR A 73 -12.66 7.04 -5.66
CA THR A 73 -11.24 6.80 -5.41
C THR A 73 -10.97 5.55 -4.58
N LEU A 74 -9.86 4.85 -4.89
CA LEU A 74 -9.41 3.69 -4.13
C LEU A 74 -9.14 4.05 -2.66
N LYS A 75 -8.57 5.24 -2.44
CA LYS A 75 -8.35 5.79 -1.09
C LYS A 75 -9.65 5.91 -0.30
N LYS A 76 -10.76 6.34 -0.91
CA LYS A 76 -12.04 6.46 -0.19
C LYS A 76 -12.57 5.10 0.29
N ALA A 77 -12.39 4.05 -0.52
CA ALA A 77 -12.76 2.69 -0.12
C ALA A 77 -11.94 2.24 1.11
N TYR A 78 -10.62 2.43 1.06
CA TYR A 78 -9.74 2.12 2.20
C TYR A 78 -10.08 2.92 3.46
N ASP A 79 -10.28 4.24 3.32
CA ASP A 79 -10.63 5.11 4.44
C ASP A 79 -11.97 4.69 5.07
N THR A 80 -12.92 4.20 4.27
CA THR A 80 -14.21 3.68 4.76
C THR A 80 -13.99 2.44 5.63
N VAL A 81 -13.14 1.50 5.20
CA VAL A 81 -12.77 0.32 6.00
C VAL A 81 -12.12 0.75 7.32
N VAL A 82 -11.12 1.63 7.24
CA VAL A 82 -10.36 2.09 8.41
C VAL A 82 -11.21 2.89 9.38
N GLN A 83 -12.21 3.65 8.93
CA GLN A 83 -12.99 4.53 9.80
C GLN A 83 -14.27 3.89 10.32
N LYS A 84 -14.88 2.95 9.58
CA LYS A 84 -16.23 2.48 9.87
C LYS A 84 -16.33 1.02 10.28
N LEU A 85 -15.31 0.19 10.01
CA LEU A 85 -15.43 -1.26 10.19
C LEU A 85 -14.54 -1.78 11.31
N ASP A 86 -15.06 -2.78 12.01
CA ASP A 86 -14.28 -3.86 12.60
C ASP A 86 -14.47 -5.06 11.68
N THR A 87 -13.41 -5.46 11.00
CA THR A 87 -13.50 -6.53 10.01
C THR A 87 -13.73 -7.91 10.63
N ALA A 88 -13.51 -8.10 11.94
CA ALA A 88 -13.64 -9.39 12.63
C ALA A 88 -13.01 -10.57 11.86
N GLY A 89 -11.85 -10.34 11.24
CA GLY A 89 -11.10 -11.31 10.44
C GLY A 89 -11.61 -11.54 9.02
N GLN A 90 -12.72 -10.92 8.62
CA GLN A 90 -13.31 -11.06 7.29
C GLN A 90 -12.47 -10.38 6.22
N ALA A 91 -12.43 -11.00 5.03
CA ALA A 91 -11.71 -10.42 3.89
C ALA A 91 -12.46 -9.21 3.31
N ILE A 92 -11.69 -8.18 2.95
CA ILE A 92 -12.18 -7.02 2.21
C ILE A 92 -11.63 -7.08 0.78
N THR A 93 -12.51 -6.88 -0.21
CA THR A 93 -12.12 -6.64 -1.60
C THR A 93 -12.44 -5.21 -1.98
N ILE A 94 -11.46 -4.48 -2.51
CA ILE A 94 -11.65 -3.19 -3.17
C ILE A 94 -11.58 -3.47 -4.67
N GLN A 95 -12.73 -3.51 -5.32
CA GLN A 95 -12.87 -3.79 -6.75
C GLN A 95 -12.84 -2.47 -7.53
N GLY A 96 -11.68 -2.17 -8.11
CA GLY A 96 -11.46 -1.03 -8.98
C GLY A 96 -11.88 -1.28 -10.43
N ALA A 97 -12.24 -0.18 -11.11
CA ALA A 97 -12.42 -0.11 -12.54
C ALA A 97 -12.00 1.28 -13.07
N GLY A 98 -11.26 1.30 -14.18
CA GLY A 98 -10.84 2.53 -14.86
C GLY A 98 -9.39 2.94 -14.58
N ALA A 99 -9.06 4.17 -14.95
CA ALA A 99 -7.72 4.75 -14.82
C ALA A 99 -7.67 5.75 -13.66
N PHE A 100 -7.03 5.37 -12.56
CA PHE A 100 -6.87 6.19 -11.37
C PHE A 100 -5.64 7.09 -11.47
N THR A 101 -5.84 8.39 -11.33
CA THR A 101 -4.76 9.40 -11.32
C THR A 101 -4.28 9.76 -9.91
N ALA A 102 -4.97 9.26 -8.89
CA ALA A 102 -4.58 9.35 -7.50
C ALA A 102 -4.23 7.94 -6.98
N GLY A 103 -3.15 7.85 -6.21
CA GLY A 103 -2.76 6.62 -5.53
C GLY A 103 -3.60 6.33 -4.28
N ILE A 104 -3.28 5.21 -3.63
CA ILE A 104 -3.83 4.80 -2.33
C ILE A 104 -2.75 4.91 -1.26
N SER A 105 -3.00 5.77 -0.25
CA SER A 105 -2.15 5.90 0.93
C SER A 105 -2.80 5.24 2.15
N MET A 106 -2.12 4.23 2.68
CA MET A 106 -2.47 3.46 3.87
C MET A 106 -1.66 4.00 5.06
N ALA A 107 -2.23 5.00 5.74
CA ALA A 107 -1.57 5.71 6.84
C ALA A 107 -2.10 5.34 8.22
N SER A 108 -3.12 4.47 8.30
CA SER A 108 -3.72 4.04 9.57
C SER A 108 -4.19 2.61 9.47
N PRO A 109 -3.89 1.73 10.43
CA PRO A 109 -4.32 0.34 10.39
C PRO A 109 -5.86 0.24 10.42
N TRP A 110 -6.42 -0.79 9.79
CA TRP A 110 -7.82 -1.16 10.00
C TRP A 110 -7.99 -2.00 11.28
N VAL A 111 -9.22 -2.20 11.72
CA VAL A 111 -9.54 -2.95 12.94
C VAL A 111 -10.07 -4.35 12.56
N GLY A 112 -9.76 -5.35 13.37
CA GLY A 112 -10.30 -6.72 13.25
C GLY A 112 -9.45 -7.71 12.46
N GLY A 113 -8.36 -7.28 11.81
CA GLY A 113 -7.55 -8.18 10.97
C GLY A 113 -8.21 -8.48 9.62
N GLY A 114 -8.02 -9.68 9.07
CA GLY A 114 -8.57 -10.00 7.73
C GLY A 114 -7.82 -9.30 6.59
N SER A 115 -7.64 -10.01 5.48
CA SER A 115 -6.86 -9.48 4.35
C SER A 115 -7.62 -8.40 3.58
N ILE A 116 -6.88 -7.45 3.01
CA ILE A 116 -7.39 -6.51 2.00
C ILE A 116 -6.86 -6.91 0.63
N LEU A 117 -7.77 -7.16 -0.31
CA LEU A 117 -7.47 -7.32 -1.72
C LEU A 117 -7.84 -6.03 -2.47
N ILE A 118 -6.90 -5.48 -3.24
CA ILE A 118 -7.11 -4.38 -4.18
C ILE A 118 -7.03 -4.98 -5.58
N ASP A 119 -8.19 -5.24 -6.18
CA ASP A 119 -8.30 -5.76 -7.55
C ASP A 119 -8.58 -4.59 -8.49
N LEU A 120 -7.67 -4.28 -9.41
CA LEU A 120 -7.83 -3.14 -10.31
C LEU A 120 -8.77 -3.43 -11.50
N GLY A 121 -9.26 -4.66 -11.66
CA GLY A 121 -10.24 -5.02 -12.69
C GLY A 121 -9.73 -4.85 -14.13
N GLY A 122 -8.42 -4.97 -14.35
CA GLY A 122 -7.74 -4.64 -15.61
C GLY A 122 -7.43 -3.14 -15.78
N GLY A 123 -7.78 -2.31 -14.80
CA GLY A 123 -7.53 -0.87 -14.78
C GLY A 123 -6.08 -0.49 -14.48
N SER A 124 -5.87 0.79 -14.17
CA SER A 124 -4.53 1.30 -13.88
C SER A 124 -4.52 2.34 -12.78
N ILE A 125 -3.38 2.43 -12.09
CA ILE A 125 -3.03 3.57 -11.24
C ILE A 125 -1.81 4.24 -11.88
N ASN A 126 -1.96 5.50 -12.28
CA ASN A 126 -0.86 6.37 -12.66
C ASN A 126 -0.93 7.62 -11.79
N ALA A 127 -0.41 7.51 -10.57
CA ALA A 127 -0.51 8.56 -9.58
C ALA A 127 0.25 9.81 -10.04
N ALA A 128 -0.46 10.92 -10.28
CA ALA A 128 0.15 12.16 -10.76
C ALA A 128 1.15 12.74 -9.73
N SER A 129 0.82 12.57 -8.45
CA SER A 129 1.68 12.87 -7.31
C SER A 129 1.62 11.71 -6.30
N GLY A 130 2.73 11.44 -5.63
CA GLY A 130 2.84 10.33 -4.68
C GLY A 130 2.87 8.95 -5.36
N ASN A 131 2.82 7.91 -4.53
CA ASN A 131 2.96 6.52 -4.98
C ASN A 131 1.62 5.96 -5.47
N ALA A 132 1.64 4.95 -6.36
CA ALA A 132 0.39 4.27 -6.74
C ALA A 132 -0.23 3.57 -5.52
N LEU A 133 0.60 2.92 -4.71
CA LEU A 133 0.24 2.39 -3.40
C LEU A 133 1.35 2.70 -2.39
N ALA A 134 0.99 3.37 -1.30
CA ALA A 134 1.89 3.64 -0.18
C ALA A 134 1.33 3.08 1.12
N CYS A 135 2.16 2.37 1.89
CA CYS A 135 1.87 1.98 3.26
C CYS A 135 2.87 2.64 4.21
N SER A 136 2.36 3.29 5.26
CA SER A 136 3.17 3.87 6.33
C SER A 136 2.69 3.48 7.72
N CYS A 137 1.71 2.57 7.82
CA CYS A 137 1.22 2.02 9.06
C CYS A 137 1.56 0.53 9.17
N ALA A 138 1.49 -0.03 10.38
CA ALA A 138 1.49 -1.48 10.54
C ALA A 138 0.25 -2.07 9.85
N LEU A 139 0.43 -3.13 9.06
CA LEU A 139 -0.67 -3.84 8.42
C LEU A 139 -1.20 -4.94 9.34
N PRO A 140 -2.47 -4.88 9.80
CA PRO A 140 -3.08 -5.92 10.63
C PRO A 140 -3.12 -7.31 9.97
N ALA A 141 -3.14 -7.36 8.64
CA ALA A 141 -3.02 -8.58 7.86
C ALA A 141 -2.41 -8.27 6.48
N ILE A 142 -2.38 -9.26 5.59
CA ILE A 142 -1.82 -9.10 4.24
C ILE A 142 -2.68 -8.14 3.41
N VAL A 143 -2.00 -7.25 2.67
CA VAL A 143 -2.61 -6.48 1.57
C VAL A 143 -2.12 -7.05 0.25
N THR A 144 -3.02 -7.31 -0.70
CA THR A 144 -2.67 -7.74 -2.06
C THR A 144 -3.15 -6.71 -3.08
N ILE A 145 -2.33 -6.37 -4.06
CA ILE A 145 -2.73 -5.59 -5.24
C ILE A 145 -2.59 -6.46 -6.49
N GLN A 146 -3.60 -6.47 -7.36
CA GLN A 146 -3.60 -7.36 -8.52
C GLN A 146 -4.37 -6.80 -9.72
N ASN A 147 -4.25 -7.51 -10.84
CA ASN A 147 -5.07 -7.37 -12.04
C ASN A 147 -5.12 -5.94 -12.59
N GLY A 148 -3.95 -5.35 -12.83
CA GLY A 148 -3.88 -4.02 -13.40
C GLY A 148 -2.46 -3.47 -13.50
N THR A 149 -2.37 -2.25 -14.00
CA THR A 149 -1.10 -1.57 -14.23
C THR A 149 -0.82 -0.53 -13.14
N VAL A 150 0.36 -0.54 -12.55
CA VAL A 150 0.78 0.42 -11.51
C VAL A 150 1.99 1.22 -11.96
N GLY A 151 1.90 2.53 -11.86
CA GLY A 151 2.98 3.47 -12.19
C GLY A 151 2.77 4.82 -11.51
N THR A 152 3.68 5.75 -11.73
CA THR A 152 3.61 7.11 -11.18
C THR A 152 4.05 8.15 -12.20
N GLY A 153 3.45 9.33 -12.11
CA GLY A 153 3.93 10.54 -12.76
C GLY A 153 5.15 11.13 -12.04
N ALA A 154 5.53 12.35 -12.44
CA ALA A 154 6.75 13.03 -12.01
C ALA A 154 6.88 13.27 -10.49
N GLY A 155 5.80 13.16 -9.71
CA GLY A 155 5.78 13.46 -8.28
C GLY A 155 5.77 12.26 -7.34
N GLY A 156 5.94 11.02 -7.83
CA GLY A 156 5.76 9.80 -7.03
C GLY A 156 7.00 8.95 -6.85
N LEU A 157 7.50 8.82 -5.61
CA LEU A 157 8.74 8.09 -5.28
C LEU A 157 8.76 6.63 -5.76
N ALA A 158 7.63 5.92 -5.68
CA ALA A 158 7.54 4.53 -6.09
C ALA A 158 6.16 4.16 -6.63
N ALA A 159 6.06 3.13 -7.49
CA ALA A 159 4.76 2.53 -7.80
C ALA A 159 4.17 1.92 -6.53
N ILE A 160 4.90 1.01 -5.89
CA ILE A 160 4.47 0.39 -4.64
C ILE A 160 5.55 0.62 -3.58
N SER A 161 5.16 1.27 -2.48
CA SER A 161 6.03 1.48 -1.33
C SER A 161 5.43 0.87 -0.07
N ASN A 162 6.23 0.12 0.68
CA ASN A 162 5.89 -0.29 2.04
C ASN A 162 6.93 0.25 3.03
N GLY A 163 6.49 1.19 3.88
CA GLY A 163 7.23 1.77 4.99
C GLY A 163 6.85 1.19 6.36
N GLY A 164 5.80 0.35 6.40
CA GLY A 164 5.18 -0.13 7.63
C GLY A 164 5.39 -1.62 7.85
N VAL A 165 5.30 -2.06 9.11
CA VAL A 165 5.41 -3.47 9.47
C VAL A 165 4.29 -4.27 8.80
N GLY A 166 4.65 -5.30 8.04
CA GLY A 166 3.69 -6.17 7.37
C GLY A 166 4.06 -6.45 5.91
N ASN A 167 3.16 -7.12 5.19
CA ASN A 167 3.43 -7.61 3.84
C ASN A 167 2.41 -7.11 2.83
N ILE A 168 2.92 -6.51 1.76
CA ILE A 168 2.17 -6.18 0.55
C ILE A 168 2.51 -7.22 -0.51
N ILE A 169 1.51 -7.88 -1.07
CA ILE A 169 1.67 -8.91 -2.11
C ILE A 169 1.33 -8.33 -3.48
N ILE A 170 2.22 -8.55 -4.44
CA ILE A 170 1.95 -8.37 -5.87
C ILE A 170 1.23 -9.63 -6.37
N GLY A 171 -0.07 -9.49 -6.63
CA GLY A 171 -0.94 -10.54 -7.13
C GLY A 171 -0.93 -10.65 -8.65
N ALA A 172 -1.72 -11.60 -9.16
CA ALA A 172 -1.73 -11.99 -10.56
C ALA A 172 -2.14 -10.82 -11.48
N GLY A 173 -1.61 -10.81 -12.71
CA GLY A 173 -1.96 -9.79 -13.70
C GLY A 173 -1.46 -8.38 -13.39
N THR A 174 -0.51 -8.23 -12.46
CA THR A 174 0.11 -6.93 -12.19
C THR A 174 1.15 -6.58 -13.26
N THR A 175 1.11 -5.35 -13.75
CA THR A 175 2.14 -4.78 -14.63
C THR A 175 2.70 -3.50 -14.01
N PHE A 176 4.03 -3.41 -13.88
CA PHE A 176 4.70 -2.17 -13.51
C PHE A 176 4.90 -1.30 -14.76
N ALA A 177 4.20 -0.18 -14.82
CA ALA A 177 4.42 0.88 -15.80
C ALA A 177 5.49 1.86 -15.30
N SER A 178 5.79 2.86 -16.12
CA SER A 178 6.83 3.83 -15.81
C SER A 178 6.55 4.53 -14.49
N VAL A 179 7.60 4.70 -13.70
CA VAL A 179 7.63 5.59 -12.55
C VAL A 179 8.48 6.80 -12.93
N GLY A 180 7.81 7.92 -13.21
CA GLY A 180 8.43 9.04 -13.91
C GLY A 180 9.22 9.95 -12.99
N GLY A 181 10.48 10.29 -13.32
CA GLY A 181 11.32 11.21 -12.53
C GLY A 181 12.52 10.50 -11.92
N GLY A 182 13.65 10.49 -12.64
CA GLY A 182 15.04 10.08 -12.32
C GLY A 182 15.38 9.05 -11.22
N ASN A 183 14.73 9.10 -10.05
CA ASN A 183 14.98 8.33 -8.84
C ASN A 183 13.79 7.48 -8.36
N HIS A 184 12.80 7.21 -9.21
CA HIS A 184 11.60 6.48 -8.78
C HIS A 184 11.69 4.96 -8.92
N ILE A 185 10.98 4.24 -8.06
CA ILE A 185 11.16 2.80 -7.83
C ILE A 185 9.89 2.00 -8.15
N HIS A 186 9.99 0.81 -8.73
CA HIS A 186 8.80 -0.05 -8.87
C HIS A 186 8.34 -0.63 -7.53
N MET A 187 9.23 -1.33 -6.81
CA MET A 187 8.96 -1.89 -5.48
C MET A 187 9.95 -1.35 -4.45
N TYR A 188 9.45 -0.56 -3.50
CA TYR A 188 10.25 0.03 -2.44
C TYR A 188 9.81 -0.44 -1.05
N ALA A 189 10.54 -1.39 -0.47
CA ALA A 189 10.35 -1.78 0.92
C ALA A 189 11.39 -1.06 1.79
N PHE A 190 10.92 -0.21 2.70
CA PHE A 190 11.76 0.55 3.62
C PHE A 190 11.24 0.44 5.05
N GLY A 191 12.14 0.40 6.02
CA GLY A 191 11.80 0.25 7.42
C GLY A 191 11.72 -1.20 7.88
N GLN A 192 12.02 -1.39 9.16
CA GLN A 192 12.12 -2.72 9.77
C GLN A 192 10.77 -3.43 9.75
N GLY A 193 10.76 -4.66 9.23
CA GLY A 193 9.54 -5.48 9.13
C GLY A 193 8.63 -5.11 7.94
N ALA A 194 8.99 -4.13 7.12
CA ALA A 194 8.30 -3.85 5.88
C ALA A 194 8.68 -4.87 4.80
N LYS A 195 7.67 -5.46 4.17
CA LYS A 195 7.84 -6.47 3.13
C LYS A 195 6.99 -6.18 1.90
N ILE A 196 7.58 -6.35 0.73
CA ILE A 196 6.86 -6.47 -0.55
C ILE A 196 7.19 -7.86 -1.10
N THR A 197 6.16 -8.65 -1.40
CA THR A 197 6.31 -10.00 -1.96
C THR A 197 5.68 -10.07 -3.34
N ALA A 198 6.45 -10.37 -4.37
CA ALA A 198 5.90 -10.81 -5.64
C ALA A 198 5.36 -12.23 -5.49
N GLY A 199 4.04 -12.35 -5.28
CA GLY A 199 3.37 -13.62 -4.98
C GLY A 199 3.07 -14.46 -6.21
N THR A 200 3.10 -13.86 -7.40
CA THR A 200 2.84 -14.50 -8.69
C THR A 200 3.66 -13.84 -9.79
N ASN A 201 3.61 -14.41 -11.00
CA ASN A 201 4.21 -13.80 -12.20
C ASN A 201 3.63 -12.40 -12.44
N TYR A 202 4.50 -11.48 -12.85
CA TYR A 202 4.12 -10.10 -13.18
C TYR A 202 4.92 -9.60 -14.38
N SER A 203 4.52 -8.44 -14.89
CA SER A 203 5.16 -7.81 -16.05
C SER A 203 5.76 -6.44 -15.73
N ILE A 204 6.70 -5.99 -16.55
CA ILE A 204 7.26 -4.64 -16.52
C ILE A 204 7.17 -4.05 -17.92
N SER A 205 6.53 -2.87 -18.04
CA SER A 205 6.33 -2.16 -19.30
C SER A 205 6.91 -0.74 -19.31
N GLY A 206 7.45 -0.26 -18.18
CA GLY A 206 8.02 1.08 -18.12
C GLY A 206 9.29 1.20 -17.27
N ASN A 207 9.91 2.37 -17.38
CA ASN A 207 11.22 2.68 -16.82
C ASN A 207 11.13 2.98 -15.32
N ALA A 208 12.23 2.74 -14.61
CA ALA A 208 12.41 3.08 -13.20
C ALA A 208 13.88 3.34 -12.89
N ALA A 209 14.20 4.01 -11.79
CA ALA A 209 15.55 4.01 -11.25
C ALA A 209 15.91 2.64 -10.66
N GLN A 210 14.98 2.04 -9.91
CA GLN A 210 15.12 0.68 -9.41
C GLN A 210 13.86 -0.13 -9.63
N HIS A 211 14.01 -1.42 -9.96
CA HIS A 211 12.87 -2.32 -9.97
C HIS A 211 12.60 -2.88 -8.57
N LEU A 212 13.65 -3.36 -7.91
CA LEU A 212 13.61 -3.87 -6.54
C LEU A 212 14.48 -2.98 -5.66
N LEU A 213 13.90 -2.37 -4.62
CA LEU A 213 14.65 -1.66 -3.59
C LEU A 213 14.26 -2.13 -2.19
N GLY A 214 15.21 -2.76 -1.50
CA GLY A 214 15.16 -2.99 -0.07
C GLY A 214 16.06 -1.99 0.65
N SER A 215 15.52 -1.24 1.62
CA SER A 215 16.27 -0.26 2.39
C SER A 215 15.84 -0.25 3.86
N GLU A 216 16.68 0.25 4.77
CA GLU A 216 16.35 0.49 6.18
C GLU A 216 15.75 -0.75 6.90
N GLY A 217 16.25 -1.94 6.58
CA GLY A 217 15.73 -3.22 7.10
C GLY A 217 14.48 -3.77 6.41
N GLY A 218 14.01 -3.13 5.34
CA GLY A 218 12.90 -3.57 4.50
C GLY A 218 13.29 -4.69 3.53
N ALA A 219 12.31 -5.51 3.15
CA ALA A 219 12.53 -6.70 2.33
C ALA A 219 11.67 -6.74 1.06
N VAL A 220 12.31 -6.95 -0.10
CA VAL A 220 11.63 -7.27 -1.36
C VAL A 220 11.87 -8.73 -1.72
N ILE A 221 10.79 -9.48 -1.90
CA ILE A 221 10.81 -10.93 -2.09
C ILE A 221 10.17 -11.29 -3.42
N ALA A 222 10.94 -11.86 -4.34
CA ALA A 222 10.46 -12.45 -5.58
C ALA A 222 10.98 -13.89 -5.64
N ARG A 223 10.14 -14.92 -5.58
CA ARG A 223 10.63 -16.30 -5.53
C ARG A 223 9.86 -17.17 -6.48
N ASN A 224 10.56 -17.95 -7.30
CA ASN A 224 9.93 -18.93 -8.18
C ASN A 224 8.85 -18.31 -9.08
N ILE A 225 9.14 -17.16 -9.67
CA ILE A 225 8.24 -16.43 -10.57
C ILE A 225 8.92 -16.13 -11.91
N THR A 226 8.10 -15.87 -12.92
CA THR A 226 8.53 -15.25 -14.17
C THR A 226 8.20 -13.76 -14.15
N VAL A 227 9.21 -12.94 -14.42
CA VAL A 227 9.08 -11.51 -14.68
C VAL A 227 9.13 -11.29 -16.19
N THR A 228 8.04 -10.79 -16.76
CA THR A 228 7.92 -10.58 -18.22
C THR A 228 8.23 -9.14 -18.57
N ILE A 229 9.16 -8.92 -19.50
CA ILE A 229 9.51 -7.59 -19.99
C ILE A 229 8.71 -7.31 -21.26
N LEU A 230 8.01 -6.18 -21.30
CA LEU A 230 7.07 -5.83 -22.37
C LEU A 230 7.51 -4.62 -23.20
N ALA A 231 8.65 -4.01 -22.87
CA ALA A 231 9.23 -2.87 -23.58
C ALA A 231 10.74 -2.82 -23.35
N ASN A 232 11.47 -2.02 -24.15
CA ASN A 232 12.84 -1.66 -23.79
C ASN A 232 12.81 -0.85 -22.49
N LEU A 233 13.57 -1.29 -21.49
CA LEU A 233 13.59 -0.66 -20.18
C LEU A 233 14.95 -0.01 -19.91
N ALA A 234 14.92 1.24 -19.48
CA ALA A 234 16.03 1.88 -18.81
C ALA A 234 15.82 1.76 -17.31
N ILE A 235 16.60 0.88 -16.64
CA ILE A 235 16.57 0.70 -15.20
C ILE A 235 17.94 0.96 -14.61
N THR A 236 18.11 2.10 -13.92
CA THR A 236 19.43 2.53 -13.39
C THR A 236 20.13 1.41 -12.61
N THR A 237 19.41 0.77 -11.68
CA THR A 237 19.84 -0.43 -10.97
C THR A 237 18.68 -1.41 -10.79
N TYR A 238 18.71 -2.57 -11.42
CA TYR A 238 17.59 -3.52 -11.39
C TYR A 238 17.23 -3.97 -9.96
N ALA A 239 18.21 -4.51 -9.24
CA ALA A 239 18.08 -4.88 -7.84
C ALA A 239 19.04 -4.06 -6.97
N TYR A 240 18.51 -3.17 -6.13
CA TYR A 240 19.30 -2.36 -5.21
C TYR A 240 18.93 -2.69 -3.76
N ALA A 241 19.90 -3.10 -2.97
CA ALA A 241 19.71 -3.27 -1.53
C ALA A 241 20.71 -2.40 -0.78
N GLU A 242 20.24 -1.63 0.20
CA GLU A 242 21.06 -0.75 1.01
C GLU A 242 20.57 -0.72 2.46
N ARG A 243 21.35 -0.16 3.38
CA ARG A 243 21.00 0.12 4.77
C ARG A 243 20.26 -1.06 5.44
N GLN A 244 20.90 -2.23 5.46
CA GLN A 244 20.36 -3.50 5.97
C GLN A 244 19.14 -4.05 5.22
N GLY A 245 18.82 -3.52 4.04
CA GLY A 245 17.77 -4.00 3.17
C GLY A 245 18.04 -5.41 2.66
N PHE A 246 16.98 -6.13 2.36
CA PHE A 246 17.05 -7.51 1.88
C PHE A 246 16.28 -7.68 0.57
N ILE A 247 16.95 -8.23 -0.43
CA ILE A 247 16.29 -8.73 -1.64
C ILE A 247 16.48 -10.23 -1.71
N SER A 248 15.39 -10.96 -1.85
CA SER A 248 15.43 -12.40 -2.13
C SER A 248 14.78 -12.67 -3.47
N ALA A 249 15.59 -13.13 -4.42
CA ALA A 249 15.22 -13.42 -5.78
C ALA A 249 15.56 -14.88 -6.23
N PRO A 250 15.45 -15.94 -5.43
CA PRO A 250 15.77 -17.30 -5.87
C PRO A 250 14.82 -17.77 -6.98
N THR A 251 15.40 -18.45 -7.97
CA THR A 251 14.68 -19.18 -9.03
C THR A 251 13.68 -18.35 -9.84
N CYS A 252 13.83 -17.02 -9.87
CA CYS A 252 13.15 -16.16 -10.83
C CYS A 252 13.68 -16.37 -12.26
N THR A 253 12.78 -16.23 -13.22
CA THR A 253 13.08 -16.16 -14.67
C THR A 253 12.73 -14.78 -15.21
N PHE A 254 13.58 -14.21 -16.07
CA PHE A 254 13.34 -12.91 -16.70
C PHE A 254 13.12 -13.10 -18.20
N ALA A 255 11.86 -13.02 -18.64
CA ALA A 255 11.47 -13.23 -20.03
C ALA A 255 11.55 -11.90 -20.81
N LEU A 256 12.66 -11.69 -21.52
CA LEU A 256 12.93 -10.43 -22.24
C LEU A 256 12.31 -10.36 -23.64
N GLY A 257 12.11 -11.50 -24.32
CA GLY A 257 11.71 -11.51 -25.72
C GLY A 257 12.70 -10.74 -26.59
N ALA A 258 12.20 -9.78 -27.38
CA ALA A 258 13.02 -8.90 -28.23
C ALA A 258 13.51 -7.61 -27.53
N PHE A 259 13.15 -7.44 -26.25
CA PHE A 259 13.46 -6.22 -25.51
C PHE A 259 14.79 -6.29 -24.79
N THR A 260 15.33 -5.11 -24.48
CA THR A 260 16.55 -4.94 -23.70
C THR A 260 16.26 -4.25 -22.38
N VAL A 261 17.06 -4.58 -21.35
CA VAL A 261 17.10 -3.86 -20.08
C VAL A 261 18.49 -3.27 -19.93
N THR A 262 18.59 -1.94 -19.90
CA THR A 262 19.86 -1.23 -19.69
C THR A 262 20.01 -0.80 -18.24
N GLY A 263 21.27 -0.63 -17.81
CA GLY A 263 21.65 -0.23 -16.46
C GLY A 263 22.26 -1.35 -15.63
N THR A 264 22.45 -1.10 -14.34
CA THR A 264 23.21 -1.96 -13.42
C THR A 264 22.37 -3.16 -12.98
N ARG A 265 22.90 -4.38 -13.07
CA ARG A 265 22.16 -5.59 -12.69
C ARG A 265 21.80 -5.65 -11.21
N TYR A 266 22.76 -5.33 -10.36
CA TYR A 266 22.55 -5.29 -8.93
C TYR A 266 23.52 -4.37 -8.23
N LEU A 267 23.10 -3.83 -7.10
CA LEU A 267 23.96 -3.12 -6.16
C LEU A 267 23.55 -3.53 -4.74
N ALA A 268 24.50 -3.99 -3.94
CA ALA A 268 24.31 -4.12 -2.50
C ALA A 268 25.22 -3.11 -1.80
N THR A 269 24.77 -2.42 -0.76
CA THR A 269 25.61 -1.52 0.06
C THR A 269 25.17 -1.60 1.52
N ALA A 270 25.97 -1.05 2.44
CA ALA A 270 25.54 -0.78 3.81
C ALA A 270 24.86 -1.98 4.51
N LEU A 271 25.55 -3.12 4.52
CA LEU A 271 25.10 -4.39 5.16
C LEU A 271 23.90 -5.07 4.51
N ALA A 272 23.50 -4.63 3.32
CA ALA A 272 22.39 -5.23 2.62
C ALA A 272 22.75 -6.58 1.99
N LEU A 273 21.73 -7.41 1.77
CA LEU A 273 21.88 -8.73 1.18
C LEU A 273 20.96 -8.88 -0.04
N ILE A 274 21.54 -9.38 -1.14
CA ILE A 274 20.79 -9.83 -2.31
C ILE A 274 21.03 -11.34 -2.48
N TYR A 275 19.96 -12.13 -2.29
CA TYR A 275 20.02 -13.58 -2.34
C TYR A 275 19.34 -14.13 -3.59
N THR A 276 20.12 -14.75 -4.49
CA THR A 276 19.66 -15.30 -5.78
C THR A 276 19.74 -16.82 -5.86
N PHE A 277 20.17 -17.50 -4.78
CA PHE A 277 20.40 -18.95 -4.75
C PHE A 277 21.36 -19.45 -5.85
N GLY A 278 22.50 -18.77 -6.00
CA GLY A 278 23.55 -19.18 -6.93
C GLY A 278 23.36 -18.72 -8.38
N GLY A 279 22.45 -17.78 -8.65
CA GLY A 279 22.17 -17.26 -10.00
C GLY A 279 23.34 -16.55 -10.71
N GLY A 280 24.44 -16.25 -10.00
CA GLY A 280 25.64 -15.62 -10.54
C GLY A 280 25.52 -14.11 -10.81
N ALA A 281 26.61 -13.51 -11.31
CA ALA A 281 26.71 -12.05 -11.53
C ALA A 281 25.83 -11.53 -12.69
N ASN A 282 25.31 -12.41 -13.54
CA ASN A 282 24.44 -12.05 -14.66
C ASN A 282 22.96 -12.38 -14.39
N TYR A 283 22.62 -12.70 -13.14
CA TYR A 283 21.29 -13.19 -12.77
C TYR A 283 20.16 -12.21 -13.11
N PHE A 284 20.33 -10.94 -12.72
CA PHE A 284 19.35 -9.89 -13.00
C PHE A 284 19.59 -9.27 -14.39
N PRO A 285 18.53 -8.80 -15.08
CA PRO A 285 18.66 -8.04 -16.32
C PRO A 285 19.48 -6.75 -16.15
N GLY A 286 20.23 -6.37 -17.18
CA GLY A 286 21.05 -5.17 -17.19
C GLY A 286 22.26 -5.30 -18.11
N THR A 287 22.74 -4.16 -18.61
CA THR A 287 23.92 -4.05 -19.46
C THR A 287 25.20 -3.75 -18.68
N ILE A 288 25.09 -3.21 -17.47
CA ILE A 288 26.22 -2.84 -16.60
C ILE A 288 26.36 -3.90 -15.50
N ALA A 289 27.60 -4.34 -15.26
CA ALA A 289 27.91 -5.31 -14.21
C ALA A 289 27.48 -4.81 -12.83
N GLY A 290 26.99 -5.71 -11.99
CA GLY A 290 26.61 -5.37 -10.61
C GLY A 290 27.82 -5.26 -9.67
N SER A 291 27.60 -4.61 -8.52
CA SER A 291 28.61 -4.45 -7.47
C SER A 291 28.06 -4.90 -6.11
N ALA A 292 28.89 -5.56 -5.32
CA ALA A 292 28.61 -5.85 -3.92
C ALA A 292 29.90 -5.64 -3.12
N PRO A 293 29.89 -4.82 -2.07
CA PRO A 293 31.05 -4.59 -1.21
C PRO A 293 31.38 -5.87 -0.47
N THR A 294 32.68 -6.12 -0.32
CA THR A 294 33.25 -7.32 0.30
C THR A 294 33.32 -7.23 1.82
N SER A 295 32.93 -6.10 2.44
CA SER A 295 33.02 -5.87 3.89
C SER A 295 31.66 -5.71 4.56
N GLY A 296 31.53 -6.33 5.75
CA GLY A 296 30.32 -6.41 6.56
C GLY A 296 30.14 -5.32 7.63
N ALA A 297 30.89 -4.20 7.55
CA ALA A 297 30.68 -2.98 8.34
C ALA A 297 31.07 -1.79 7.48
N GLN A 298 30.23 -0.76 7.40
CA GLN A 298 30.47 0.43 6.58
C GLN A 298 30.16 1.70 7.37
N TYR A 299 31.06 2.67 7.28
CA TYR A 299 30.82 4.05 7.69
C TYR A 299 30.58 4.85 6.41
N ILE A 300 29.40 5.45 6.27
CA ILE A 300 28.89 6.06 5.04
C ILE A 300 28.37 7.45 5.37
#